data_AF-A0A9E5YB87-F1
#
_entry.id   AF-A0A9E5YB87-F1
#
_cell.length_a   1.000
_cell.length_b   1.000
_cell.length_c   1.000
_cell.angle_alpha   90.00
_cell.angle_beta   90.00
_cell.angle_gamma   90.00
#
_symmetry.space_group_name_H-M   'P 1'
#
loop_
_entity.id
_entity.type
_entity.pdbx_description
1 polymer ?
#
loop_
_entity_poly.entity_id
_entity_poly.type
_entity_poly.pdbx_seq_one_letter_code
_entity_poly.pdbx_strand_id
1 'polypeptide(L)'
;RMMISASTNTGKSILAQQISAAAAGVFADEKLFGQFDVTSGKVLYLDWEMGDSVLKDRFSMMIDGRFEVDSLYVKSMLGIDIGDTEVKEKLEEWIRDLGVNVVVLDPIGSAWHGDENSKEEVNKLTSYLDSLIGEYGISIIVVHHWRKATKHLSGGGQMASGSYKWEAWVDHHITLKGESSSVKLACEKARTGVKFESIIISLNPERLLFEFIGDCKSKYSDEDVITLIGKVCQETGKKEVSIPDLIRYAKEKGGPGKDKIRSIVKSSDKIECLTPGKTHFVRLKEEPVSFC
;
A
#
# COMPACT_ATOMS: atom_id res chain seq x y z
N ARG A 1 -10.81 -5.03 -3.18
CA ARG A 1 -9.97 -5.70 -2.15
C ARG A 1 -8.62 -4.97 -1.99
N MET A 2 -8.19 -4.73 -0.76
CA MET A 2 -6.97 -4.00 -0.42
C MET A 2 -6.15 -4.77 0.61
N MET A 3 -4.81 -4.66 0.55
CA MET A 3 -3.90 -5.11 1.61
C MET A 3 -3.11 -3.94 2.18
N ILE A 4 -2.95 -3.92 3.51
CA ILE A 4 -2.02 -3.05 4.23
C ILE A 4 -0.92 -3.95 4.80
N SER A 5 0.35 -3.71 4.44
CA SER A 5 1.45 -4.49 4.99
C SER A 5 2.68 -3.70 5.42
N ALA A 6 3.37 -4.22 6.43
CA ALA A 6 4.57 -3.64 7.04
C ALA A 6 5.21 -4.65 7.99
N SER A 7 6.43 -4.35 8.42
CA SER A 7 7.07 -5.03 9.56
C SER A 7 6.23 -4.92 10.84
N THR A 8 6.52 -5.75 11.83
CA THR A 8 5.96 -5.62 13.18
C THR A 8 6.28 -4.24 13.76
N ASN A 9 5.38 -3.73 14.61
CA ASN A 9 5.53 -2.45 15.32
C ASN A 9 5.66 -1.18 14.45
N THR A 10 5.25 -1.23 13.17
CA THR A 10 5.23 -0.05 12.27
C THR A 10 3.88 0.70 12.28
N GLY A 11 2.90 0.27 13.09
CA GLY A 11 1.59 0.94 13.20
C GLY A 11 0.56 0.55 12.13
N LYS A 12 0.65 -0.65 11.54
CA LYS A 12 -0.32 -1.15 10.54
C LYS A 12 -1.76 -1.12 11.05
N SER A 13 -1.97 -1.64 12.26
CA SER A 13 -3.30 -1.71 12.85
C SER A 13 -3.83 -0.33 13.19
N ILE A 14 -2.97 0.59 13.66
CA ILE A 14 -3.35 1.99 13.85
C ILE A 14 -3.79 2.61 12.52
N LEU A 15 -3.06 2.37 11.43
CA LEU A 15 -3.46 2.84 10.10
C LEU A 15 -4.80 2.22 9.66
N ALA A 16 -4.99 0.92 9.84
CA ALA A 16 -6.22 0.23 9.46
C ALA A 16 -7.43 0.73 10.28
N GLN A 17 -7.24 0.96 11.57
CA GLN A 17 -8.23 1.56 12.48
C GLN A 17 -8.58 2.98 12.06
N GLN A 18 -7.59 3.83 11.73
CA GLN A 18 -7.83 5.17 11.24
C GLN A 18 -8.55 5.19 9.88
N ILE A 19 -8.19 4.30 8.95
CA ILE A 19 -8.92 4.13 7.68
C ILE A 19 -10.36 3.70 7.96
N SER A 20 -10.58 2.81 8.93
CA SER A 20 -11.93 2.35 9.32
C SER A 20 -12.76 3.50 9.88
N ALA A 21 -12.19 4.32 10.75
CA ALA A 21 -12.85 5.51 11.30
C ALA A 21 -13.14 6.56 10.20
N ALA A 22 -12.21 6.78 9.27
CA ALA A 22 -12.42 7.68 8.14
C ALA A 22 -13.55 7.17 7.23
N ALA A 23 -13.52 5.89 6.86
CA ALA A 23 -14.54 5.26 6.02
C ALA A 23 -15.89 5.19 6.72
N ALA A 24 -15.94 5.19 8.05
CA ALA A 24 -17.18 5.31 8.80
C ALA A 24 -17.73 6.76 8.87
N GLY A 25 -17.05 7.74 8.26
CA GLY A 25 -17.49 9.14 8.26
C GLY A 25 -17.28 9.85 9.59
N VAL A 26 -16.33 9.40 10.41
CA VAL A 26 -16.10 9.97 11.74
C VAL A 26 -15.37 11.32 11.69
N PHE A 27 -14.53 11.51 10.67
CA PHE A 27 -13.78 12.75 10.47
C PHE A 27 -14.62 13.76 9.68
N ALA A 28 -14.71 14.99 10.19
CA ALA A 28 -15.63 16.02 9.68
C ALA A 28 -15.35 16.48 8.24
N ASP A 29 -14.13 16.30 7.74
CA ASP A 29 -13.71 16.68 6.40
C ASP A 29 -13.76 15.51 5.40
N GLU A 30 -14.16 14.31 5.84
CA GLU A 30 -14.16 13.06 5.07
C GLU A 30 -12.81 12.79 4.37
N LYS A 31 -11.70 13.30 4.92
CA LYS A 31 -10.37 13.11 4.34
C LYS A 31 -9.48 12.26 5.24
N LEU A 32 -8.84 11.26 4.64
CA LEU A 32 -7.75 10.53 5.26
C LEU A 32 -6.47 11.38 5.21
N PHE A 33 -5.89 11.65 6.38
CA PHE A 33 -4.74 12.54 6.58
C PHE A 33 -4.94 13.98 6.07
N GLY A 34 -6.19 14.40 5.84
CA GLY A 34 -6.48 15.67 5.16
C GLY A 34 -6.09 15.70 3.66
N GLN A 35 -5.69 14.57 3.08
CA GLN A 35 -5.17 14.49 1.70
C GLN A 35 -6.06 13.68 0.76
N PHE A 36 -6.63 12.57 1.24
CA PHE A 36 -7.40 11.65 0.39
C PHE A 36 -8.87 11.70 0.74
N ASP A 37 -9.73 12.02 -0.24
CA ASP A 37 -11.17 11.96 -0.04
C ASP A 37 -11.61 10.52 0.23
N VAL A 38 -12.52 10.36 1.18
CA VAL A 38 -13.04 9.06 1.61
C VAL A 38 -14.54 9.05 1.40
N THR A 39 -15.04 8.04 0.71
CA THR A 39 -16.49 7.81 0.65
C THR A 39 -16.93 7.11 1.94
N SER A 40 -17.78 7.79 2.71
CA SER A 40 -18.35 7.26 3.95
C SER A 40 -19.27 6.05 3.69
N GLY A 41 -19.25 5.08 4.59
CA GLY A 41 -20.04 3.85 4.56
C GLY A 41 -19.95 3.09 5.88
N LYS A 42 -20.70 2.00 6.01
CA LYS A 42 -20.65 1.15 7.21
C LYS A 42 -19.42 0.24 7.20
N VAL A 43 -18.69 0.19 8.30
CA VAL A 43 -17.42 -0.54 8.42
C VAL A 43 -17.53 -1.58 9.52
N LEU A 44 -17.11 -2.82 9.22
CA LEU A 44 -16.89 -3.89 10.20
C LEU A 44 -15.39 -4.13 10.34
N TYR A 45 -14.82 -3.75 11.48
CA TYR A 45 -13.43 -4.00 11.85
C TYR A 45 -13.34 -5.18 12.81
N LEU A 46 -12.60 -6.21 12.40
CA LEU A 46 -12.41 -7.44 13.16
C LEU A 46 -10.93 -7.61 13.51
N ASP A 47 -10.64 -7.75 14.81
CA ASP A 47 -9.27 -7.82 15.34
C ASP A 47 -8.97 -9.17 15.98
N TRP A 48 -7.85 -9.79 15.62
CA TRP A 48 -7.42 -11.09 16.13
C TRP A 48 -6.27 -11.03 17.14
N GLU A 49 -5.81 -9.85 17.52
CA GLU A 49 -4.68 -9.68 18.45
C GLU A 49 -5.06 -8.96 19.75
N MET A 50 -6.14 -8.18 19.73
CA MET A 50 -6.52 -7.30 20.83
C MET A 50 -7.91 -7.63 21.37
N GLY A 51 -8.05 -7.58 22.70
CA GLY A 51 -9.35 -7.71 23.37
C GLY A 51 -10.20 -6.46 23.22
N ASP A 52 -11.52 -6.61 23.40
CA ASP A 52 -12.51 -5.54 23.17
C ASP A 52 -12.21 -4.25 23.95
N SER A 53 -11.71 -4.35 25.19
CA SER A 53 -11.35 -3.16 25.99
C SER A 53 -10.25 -2.33 25.32
N VAL A 54 -9.22 -2.98 24.78
CA VAL A 54 -8.09 -2.28 24.14
C VAL A 54 -8.54 -1.64 22.83
N LEU A 55 -9.36 -2.35 22.05
CA LEU A 55 -9.96 -1.81 20.84
C LEU A 55 -10.82 -0.59 21.15
N LYS A 56 -11.67 -0.69 22.18
CA LYS A 56 -12.52 0.39 22.65
C LYS A 56 -11.71 1.63 23.01
N ASP A 57 -10.64 1.46 23.78
CA ASP A 57 -9.77 2.58 24.19
C ASP A 57 -9.12 3.24 22.98
N ARG A 58 -8.58 2.45 22.04
CA ARG A 58 -7.94 2.97 20.82
C ARG A 58 -8.88 3.75 19.93
N PHE A 59 -10.05 3.18 19.62
CA PHE A 59 -11.03 3.89 18.80
C PHE A 59 -11.53 5.14 19.52
N SER A 60 -11.75 5.09 20.84
CA SER A 60 -12.11 6.26 21.63
C SER A 60 -11.06 7.38 21.53
N MET A 61 -9.76 7.07 21.53
CA MET A 61 -8.70 8.06 21.31
C MET A 61 -8.77 8.68 19.90
N MET A 62 -9.02 7.87 18.86
CA MET A 62 -9.08 8.33 17.47
C MET A 62 -10.28 9.24 17.17
N ILE A 63 -11.39 9.01 17.87
CA ILE A 63 -12.69 9.64 17.59
C ILE A 63 -13.09 10.67 18.66
N ASP A 64 -12.11 11.19 19.40
CA ASP A 64 -12.29 12.15 20.49
C ASP A 64 -13.40 11.74 21.50
N GLY A 65 -13.46 10.45 21.84
CA GLY A 65 -14.42 9.89 22.80
C GLY A 65 -15.83 9.63 22.27
N ARG A 66 -16.10 9.86 20.98
CA ARG A 66 -17.40 9.59 20.32
C ARG A 66 -17.62 8.10 20.05
N PHE A 67 -17.58 7.26 21.08
CA PHE A 67 -17.51 5.80 20.93
C PHE A 67 -18.70 5.15 20.19
N GLU A 68 -19.83 5.84 20.09
CA GLU A 68 -20.99 5.36 19.34
C GLU A 68 -21.06 6.04 17.97
N VAL A 69 -20.50 5.34 16.98
CA VAL A 69 -20.63 5.68 15.57
C VAL A 69 -21.44 4.57 14.93
N ASP A 70 -22.67 4.87 14.51
CA ASP A 70 -23.61 3.88 13.94
C ASP A 70 -23.05 3.14 12.70
N SER A 71 -22.07 3.75 12.03
CA SER A 71 -21.39 3.22 10.85
C SER A 71 -20.08 2.49 11.15
N LEU A 72 -19.68 2.31 12.41
CA LEU A 72 -18.43 1.63 12.77
C LEU A 72 -18.66 0.52 13.78
N TYR A 73 -18.59 -0.73 13.31
CA TYR A 73 -18.68 -1.93 14.12
C TYR A 73 -17.27 -2.47 14.38
N VAL A 74 -16.89 -2.59 15.65
CA VAL A 74 -15.56 -3.06 16.06
C VAL A 74 -15.71 -4.28 16.94
N LYS A 75 -14.98 -5.35 16.62
CA LYS A 75 -15.08 -6.59 17.39
C LYS A 75 -13.74 -7.32 17.52
N SER A 76 -13.44 -7.75 18.74
CA SER A 76 -12.39 -8.73 19.01
C SER A 76 -12.82 -10.14 18.59
N MET A 77 -11.92 -10.84 17.92
CA MET A 77 -12.08 -12.20 17.41
C MET A 77 -10.97 -13.12 17.93
N LEU A 78 -10.41 -12.81 19.11
CA LEU A 78 -9.31 -13.56 19.73
C LEU A 78 -9.57 -15.07 19.75
N GLY A 79 -8.62 -15.84 19.19
CA GLY A 79 -8.65 -17.30 19.20
C GLY A 79 -9.67 -17.95 18.27
N ILE A 80 -10.33 -17.18 17.41
CA ILE A 80 -11.29 -17.66 16.41
C ILE A 80 -10.57 -17.91 15.08
N ASP A 81 -10.96 -18.91 14.30
CA ASP A 81 -10.45 -19.08 12.92
C ASP A 81 -11.51 -18.65 11.90
N ILE A 82 -11.19 -17.70 11.03
CA ILE A 82 -12.06 -17.29 9.92
C ILE A 82 -12.28 -18.42 8.89
N GLY A 83 -11.47 -19.47 8.94
CA GLY A 83 -11.63 -20.69 8.16
C GLY A 83 -12.82 -21.55 8.60
N ASP A 84 -13.24 -21.45 9.85
CA ASP A 84 -14.29 -22.28 10.45
C ASP A 84 -15.66 -21.95 9.86
N THR A 85 -16.45 -22.98 9.56
CA THR A 85 -17.77 -22.84 8.92
C THR A 85 -18.71 -21.95 9.73
N GLU A 86 -18.79 -22.17 11.04
CA GLU A 86 -19.66 -21.37 11.93
C GLU A 86 -19.25 -19.88 11.95
N VAL A 87 -17.95 -19.60 11.87
CA VAL A 87 -17.41 -18.24 11.85
C VAL A 87 -17.72 -17.56 10.52
N LYS A 88 -17.65 -18.30 9.41
CA LYS A 88 -18.04 -17.82 8.09
C LYS A 88 -19.52 -17.46 8.03
N GLU A 89 -20.38 -18.37 8.49
CA GLU A 89 -21.83 -18.14 8.58
C GLU A 89 -22.13 -16.90 9.44
N LYS A 90 -21.43 -16.74 10.57
CA LYS A 90 -21.59 -15.56 11.43
C LYS A 90 -21.12 -14.27 10.76
N LEU A 91 -20.02 -14.33 10.01
CA LEU A 91 -19.51 -13.19 9.26
C LEU A 91 -20.49 -12.76 8.16
N GLU A 92 -21.04 -13.70 7.41
CA GLU A 92 -22.09 -13.46 6.42
C GLU A 92 -23.34 -12.84 7.05
N GLU A 93 -23.77 -13.35 8.21
CA GLU A 93 -24.88 -12.78 8.99
C GLU A 93 -24.59 -11.33 9.36
N TRP A 94 -23.41 -11.02 9.91
CA TRP A 94 -23.05 -9.64 10.24
C TRP A 94 -22.99 -8.74 9.00
N ILE A 95 -22.42 -9.21 7.90
CA ILE A 95 -22.33 -8.43 6.67
C ILE A 95 -23.73 -8.06 6.17
N ARG A 96 -24.62 -9.03 6.10
CA ARG A 96 -26.00 -8.87 5.62
C ARG A 96 -26.83 -8.00 6.56
N ASP A 97 -26.85 -8.33 7.85
CA ASP A 97 -27.78 -7.74 8.80
C ASP A 97 -27.36 -6.30 9.18
N LEU A 98 -26.05 -6.02 9.21
CA LEU A 98 -25.54 -4.66 9.43
C LEU A 98 -25.52 -3.83 8.14
N GLY A 99 -25.48 -4.48 6.97
CA GLY A 99 -25.39 -3.82 5.66
C GLY A 99 -24.06 -3.09 5.49
N VAL A 100 -22.95 -3.73 5.88
CA VAL A 100 -21.62 -3.11 5.84
C VAL A 100 -21.13 -2.92 4.42
N ASN A 101 -20.35 -1.86 4.19
CA ASN A 101 -19.70 -1.58 2.91
C ASN A 101 -18.23 -2.02 2.92
N VAL A 102 -17.60 -2.02 4.09
CA VAL A 102 -16.18 -2.37 4.26
C VAL A 102 -16.02 -3.39 5.39
N VAL A 103 -15.24 -4.43 5.15
CA VAL A 103 -14.79 -5.39 6.16
C VAL A 103 -13.28 -5.32 6.28
N VAL A 104 -12.76 -5.16 7.50
CA VAL A 104 -11.33 -5.11 7.80
C VAL A 104 -10.95 -6.30 8.66
N LEU A 105 -9.95 -7.07 8.20
CA LEU A 105 -9.40 -8.23 8.89
C LEU A 105 -7.99 -7.92 9.38
N ASP A 106 -7.81 -7.77 10.70
CA ASP A 106 -6.54 -7.34 11.29
C ASP A 106 -6.01 -8.29 12.40
N PRO A 107 -4.84 -8.93 12.22
CA PRO A 107 -4.18 -9.27 10.97
C PRO A 107 -4.66 -10.62 10.44
N ILE A 108 -4.62 -10.79 9.11
CA ILE A 108 -5.07 -12.04 8.46
C ILE A 108 -4.26 -13.26 8.89
N GLY A 109 -2.98 -13.08 9.26
CA GLY A 109 -2.11 -14.17 9.72
C GLY A 109 -2.48 -14.71 11.12
N SER A 110 -3.20 -13.92 11.92
CA SER A 110 -3.78 -14.38 13.20
C SER A 110 -5.25 -14.80 13.03
N ALA A 111 -5.91 -14.28 11.99
CA ALA A 111 -7.31 -14.60 11.69
C ALA A 111 -7.52 -15.98 11.06
N TRP A 112 -6.48 -16.56 10.46
CA TRP A 112 -6.59 -17.80 9.71
C TRP A 112 -5.47 -18.78 10.07
N HIS A 113 -5.82 -20.01 10.46
CA HIS A 113 -4.84 -21.02 10.87
C HIS A 113 -4.36 -21.94 9.73
N GLY A 114 -4.76 -21.66 8.48
CA GLY A 114 -4.24 -22.41 7.32
C GLY A 114 -2.81 -22.04 6.96
N ASP A 115 -2.20 -22.85 6.08
CA ASP A 115 -0.83 -22.64 5.63
C ASP A 115 -0.76 -21.59 4.52
N GLU A 116 -0.24 -20.41 4.85
CA GLU A 116 0.04 -19.34 3.88
C GLU A 116 1.00 -19.81 2.74
N ASN A 117 1.82 -20.83 2.98
CA ASN A 117 2.70 -21.41 1.96
C ASN A 117 2.01 -22.42 1.04
N SER A 118 0.82 -22.92 1.41
CA SER A 118 -0.03 -23.75 0.54
C SER A 118 -0.80 -22.87 -0.45
N LYS A 119 -0.63 -23.08 -1.75
CA LYS A 119 -1.38 -22.32 -2.78
C LYS A 119 -2.86 -22.67 -2.72
N GLU A 120 -3.16 -23.94 -2.50
CA GLU A 120 -4.51 -24.45 -2.43
C GLU A 120 -5.29 -23.85 -1.25
N GLU A 121 -4.66 -23.78 -0.07
CA GLU A 121 -5.33 -23.25 1.13
C GLU A 121 -5.56 -21.75 1.04
N VAL A 122 -4.56 -20.97 0.60
CA VAL A 122 -4.74 -19.52 0.36
C VAL A 122 -5.82 -19.28 -0.70
N ASN A 123 -5.87 -20.10 -1.76
CA ASN A 123 -6.93 -20.02 -2.77
C ASN A 123 -8.31 -20.33 -2.17
N LYS A 124 -8.44 -21.31 -1.27
CA LYS A 124 -9.72 -21.61 -0.61
C LYS A 124 -10.22 -20.40 0.20
N LEU A 125 -9.35 -19.81 1.03
CA LEU A 125 -9.73 -18.64 1.81
C LEU A 125 -10.04 -17.43 0.93
N THR A 126 -9.18 -17.11 -0.04
CA THR A 126 -9.41 -15.95 -0.92
C THR A 126 -10.63 -16.13 -1.82
N SER A 127 -10.98 -17.36 -2.22
CA SER A 127 -12.22 -17.64 -2.96
C SER A 127 -13.46 -17.37 -2.11
N TYR A 128 -13.42 -17.71 -0.81
CA TYR A 128 -14.47 -17.35 0.13
C TYR A 128 -14.56 -15.83 0.33
N LEU A 129 -13.42 -15.13 0.49
CA LEU A 129 -13.45 -13.67 0.58
C LEU A 129 -13.97 -13.02 -0.73
N ASP A 130 -13.63 -13.58 -1.89
CA ASP A 130 -14.15 -13.12 -3.19
C ASP A 130 -15.67 -13.40 -3.32
N SER A 131 -16.20 -14.48 -2.73
CA SER A 131 -17.66 -14.72 -2.73
C SER A 131 -18.41 -13.68 -1.91
N LEU A 132 -17.88 -13.29 -0.74
CA LEU A 132 -18.45 -12.19 0.05
C LEU A 132 -18.48 -10.87 -0.73
N ILE A 133 -17.39 -10.55 -1.44
CA ILE A 133 -17.33 -9.36 -2.31
C ILE A 133 -18.38 -9.44 -3.42
N GLY A 134 -18.48 -10.60 -4.09
CA GLY A 134 -19.40 -10.79 -5.21
C GLY A 134 -20.88 -10.77 -4.81
N GLU A 135 -21.21 -11.33 -3.65
CA GLU A 135 -22.59 -11.42 -3.16
C GLU A 135 -23.08 -10.12 -2.52
N TYR A 136 -22.27 -9.48 -1.68
CA TYR A 136 -22.67 -8.33 -0.88
C TYR A 136 -22.17 -6.98 -1.41
N GLY A 137 -21.32 -6.97 -2.45
CA GLY A 137 -20.79 -5.74 -3.03
C GLY A 137 -19.84 -4.96 -2.11
N ILE A 138 -19.21 -5.65 -1.15
CA ILE A 138 -18.36 -5.04 -0.12
C ILE A 138 -16.90 -4.88 -0.56
N SER A 139 -16.17 -4.00 0.12
CA SER A 139 -14.71 -3.93 0.07
C SER A 139 -14.08 -4.67 1.25
N ILE A 140 -13.13 -5.56 0.96
CA ILE A 140 -12.34 -6.22 2.00
C ILE A 140 -10.95 -5.60 2.08
N ILE A 141 -10.52 -5.25 3.31
CA ILE A 141 -9.17 -4.80 3.65
C ILE A 141 -8.53 -5.88 4.53
N VAL A 142 -7.35 -6.37 4.15
CA VAL A 142 -6.56 -7.30 4.97
C VAL A 142 -5.29 -6.63 5.48
N VAL A 143 -5.03 -6.75 6.78
CA VAL A 143 -3.75 -6.34 7.37
C VAL A 143 -2.82 -7.54 7.43
N HIS A 144 -1.61 -7.39 6.89
CA HIS A 144 -0.65 -8.48 6.76
C HIS A 144 0.73 -8.10 7.29
N HIS A 145 1.38 -9.02 8.00
CA HIS A 145 2.76 -8.83 8.46
C HIS A 145 3.74 -9.17 7.32
N TRP A 146 4.44 -8.15 6.84
CA TRP A 146 5.46 -8.37 5.82
C TRP A 146 6.78 -8.82 6.45
N ARG A 147 7.24 -10.03 6.13
CA ARG A 147 8.64 -10.44 6.34
C ARG A 147 9.43 -10.17 5.08
N LYS A 148 10.31 -9.18 5.13
CA LYS A 148 11.26 -8.92 4.05
C LYS A 148 12.24 -10.09 3.98
N ALA A 149 12.44 -10.68 2.80
CA ALA A 149 13.50 -11.66 2.59
C ALA A 149 14.83 -11.09 3.10
N THR A 150 15.50 -11.85 3.97
CA THR A 150 16.81 -11.51 4.51
C THR A 150 17.78 -11.32 3.35
N LYS A 151 18.42 -10.13 3.29
CA LYS A 151 19.37 -9.70 2.24
C LYS A 151 20.61 -10.61 2.06
N HIS A 152 20.75 -11.71 2.80
CA HIS A 152 21.92 -12.58 2.77
C HIS A 152 21.85 -13.73 1.76
N LEU A 153 20.73 -13.90 1.04
CA LEU A 153 20.67 -14.84 -0.09
C LEU A 153 20.88 -14.09 -1.40
N SER A 154 22.14 -14.01 -1.80
CA SER A 154 22.57 -13.63 -3.14
C SER A 154 22.05 -14.66 -4.16
N GLY A 155 20.80 -14.49 -4.61
CA GLY A 155 20.21 -15.31 -5.66
C GLY A 155 18.70 -15.14 -5.76
N GLY A 156 18.25 -14.17 -6.57
CA GLY A 156 16.84 -13.98 -6.92
C GLY A 156 15.99 -13.41 -5.79
N GLY A 157 15.40 -12.23 -6.01
CA GLY A 157 14.51 -11.56 -5.06
C GLY A 157 13.20 -12.31 -4.83
N GLN A 158 13.26 -13.47 -4.18
CA GLN A 158 12.08 -14.18 -3.73
C GLN A 158 11.60 -13.54 -2.43
N MET A 159 10.43 -12.91 -2.52
CA MET A 159 9.57 -12.63 -1.38
C MET A 159 9.28 -13.94 -0.64
N ALA A 160 9.05 -13.89 0.68
CA ALA A 160 8.56 -15.08 1.38
C ALA A 160 7.29 -15.60 0.66
N SER A 161 7.25 -16.89 0.34
CA SER A 161 6.27 -17.53 -0.54
C SER A 161 4.80 -17.26 -0.19
N GLY A 162 4.50 -17.02 1.09
CA GLY A 162 3.15 -16.69 1.56
C GLY A 162 2.66 -15.32 1.11
N SER A 163 3.48 -14.27 1.27
CA SER A 163 3.03 -12.89 1.01
C SER A 163 2.80 -12.58 -0.48
N TYR A 164 3.48 -13.29 -1.39
CA TYR A 164 3.30 -13.11 -2.83
C TYR A 164 1.88 -13.49 -3.31
N LYS A 165 1.25 -14.50 -2.69
CA LYS A 165 -0.10 -14.94 -3.09
C LYS A 165 -1.15 -13.93 -2.69
N TRP A 166 -1.04 -13.39 -1.48
CA TRP A 166 -1.87 -12.29 -1.00
C TRP A 166 -1.71 -11.05 -1.89
N GLU A 167 -0.46 -10.71 -2.25
CA GLU A 167 -0.17 -9.62 -3.17
C GLU A 167 -0.77 -9.86 -4.57
N ALA A 168 -0.76 -11.09 -5.08
CA ALA A 168 -1.37 -11.45 -6.36
C ALA A 168 -2.90 -11.30 -6.32
N TRP A 169 -3.54 -11.71 -5.22
CA TRP A 169 -4.97 -11.62 -5.01
C TRP A 169 -5.44 -10.16 -4.99
N VAL A 170 -4.92 -9.31 -4.10
CA VAL A 170 -5.44 -7.94 -3.91
C VAL A 170 -5.34 -7.03 -5.14
N ASP A 171 -6.26 -6.06 -5.23
CA ASP A 171 -6.23 -5.04 -6.29
C ASP A 171 -5.35 -3.87 -5.89
N HIS A 172 -5.34 -3.54 -4.60
CA HIS A 172 -4.53 -2.47 -4.02
C HIS A 172 -3.63 -3.00 -2.91
N HIS A 173 -2.37 -2.56 -2.89
CA HIS A 173 -1.42 -2.90 -1.84
C HIS A 173 -0.74 -1.65 -1.34
N ILE A 174 -0.98 -1.32 -0.08
CA ILE A 174 -0.38 -0.20 0.65
C ILE A 174 0.67 -0.76 1.62
N THR A 175 1.83 -0.11 1.68
CA THR A 175 2.88 -0.47 2.63
C THR A 175 3.28 0.69 3.53
N LEU A 176 3.61 0.37 4.78
CA LEU A 176 4.28 1.28 5.70
C LEU A 176 5.74 0.84 5.85
N LYS A 177 6.67 1.80 5.76
CA LYS A 177 8.11 1.56 5.95
C LYS A 177 8.70 2.69 6.78
N GLY A 178 9.34 2.36 7.90
CA GLY A 178 9.96 3.35 8.78
C GLY A 178 9.87 2.95 10.24
N GLU A 179 10.24 3.90 11.10
CA GLU A 179 10.16 3.78 12.57
C GLU A 179 8.93 4.53 13.09
N SER A 180 8.47 4.17 14.28
CA SER A 180 7.12 4.48 14.81
C SER A 180 6.73 5.96 14.85
N SER A 181 7.69 6.89 14.83
CA SER A 181 7.42 8.33 14.82
C SER A 181 7.19 8.90 13.42
N SER A 182 7.72 8.30 12.36
CA SER A 182 7.55 8.76 10.98
C SER A 182 7.69 7.60 10.01
N VAL A 183 6.61 7.29 9.31
CA VAL A 183 6.52 6.16 8.40
C VAL A 183 6.23 6.64 6.98
N LYS A 184 6.92 6.03 6.03
CA LYS A 184 6.60 6.19 4.61
C LYS A 184 5.41 5.31 4.27
N LEU A 185 4.35 5.92 3.77
CA LEU A 185 3.20 5.23 3.17
C LEU A 185 3.37 5.17 1.66
N ALA A 186 3.33 3.96 1.09
CA ALA A 186 3.51 3.76 -0.34
C ALA A 186 2.45 2.82 -0.91
N CYS A 187 1.86 3.18 -2.05
CA CYS A 187 1.06 2.27 -2.86
C CYS A 187 1.99 1.41 -3.72
N GLU A 188 2.19 0.14 -3.37
CA GLU A 188 3.02 -0.77 -4.15
C GLU A 188 2.26 -1.27 -5.39
N LYS A 189 0.96 -1.55 -5.24
CA LYS A 189 0.07 -2.04 -6.30
C LYS A 189 -1.22 -1.23 -6.34
N ALA A 190 -1.65 -0.88 -7.54
CA ALA A 190 -2.99 -0.39 -7.87
C ALA A 190 -3.40 -1.01 -9.21
N ARG A 191 -4.22 -2.06 -9.16
CA ARG A 191 -4.75 -2.75 -10.36
C ARG A 191 -5.84 -1.90 -11.02
N THR A 192 -6.63 -1.24 -10.20
CA THR A 192 -7.67 -0.27 -10.57
C THR A 192 -7.28 1.09 -10.02
N GLY A 193 -7.61 2.19 -10.70
CA GLY A 193 -7.35 3.54 -10.20
C GLY A 193 -5.89 4.03 -10.29
N VAL A 194 -5.60 5.13 -9.57
CA VAL A 194 -4.32 5.84 -9.62
C VAL A 194 -3.43 5.44 -8.44
N LYS A 195 -2.18 5.08 -8.75
CA LYS A 195 -1.14 4.89 -7.73
C LYS A 195 -0.75 6.26 -7.18
N PHE A 196 -1.04 6.51 -5.91
CA PHE A 196 -0.63 7.76 -5.25
C PHE A 196 0.89 7.78 -5.02
N GLU A 197 1.48 8.97 -5.13
CA GLU A 197 2.89 9.19 -4.79
C GLU A 197 3.11 8.92 -3.31
N SER A 198 4.24 8.30 -2.95
CA SER A 198 4.46 7.95 -1.55
C SER A 198 4.46 9.19 -0.67
N ILE A 199 3.85 9.11 0.50
CA ILE A 199 3.79 10.20 1.48
C ILE A 199 4.52 9.80 2.76
N ILE A 200 4.87 10.79 3.56
CA ILE A 200 5.37 10.63 4.93
C ILE A 200 4.23 10.99 5.87
N ILE A 201 3.93 10.07 6.78
CA ILE A 201 2.96 10.28 7.85
C ILE A 201 3.63 10.07 9.21
N SER A 202 3.19 10.81 10.22
CA SER A 202 3.69 10.71 11.60
C SER A 202 2.56 10.36 12.55
N LEU A 203 2.81 9.48 13.51
CA LEU A 203 1.82 9.11 14.51
C LEU A 203 1.75 10.19 15.59
N ASN A 204 0.57 10.79 15.75
CA ASN A 204 0.21 11.58 16.92
C ASN A 204 -0.22 10.61 18.04
N PRO A 205 0.56 10.47 19.13
CA PRO A 205 0.27 9.50 20.19
C PRO A 205 -0.91 9.90 21.08
N GLU A 206 -1.30 11.18 21.11
CA GLU A 206 -2.40 11.65 21.96
C GLU A 206 -3.76 11.25 21.37
N ARG A 207 -3.88 11.31 20.04
CA ARG A 207 -5.11 10.93 19.31
C ARG A 207 -5.02 9.56 18.67
N LEU A 208 -3.84 8.95 18.65
CA LEU A 208 -3.57 7.70 17.93
C LEU A 208 -3.87 7.79 16.43
N LEU A 209 -3.67 8.97 15.82
CA LEU A 209 -3.89 9.23 14.41
C LEU A 209 -2.56 9.47 13.70
N PHE A 210 -2.41 8.93 12.51
CA PHE A 210 -1.38 9.39 11.59
C PHE A 210 -1.78 10.73 10.97
N GLU A 211 -0.81 11.63 10.90
CA GLU A 211 -0.93 12.96 10.29
C GLU A 211 0.00 13.06 9.09
N PHE A 212 -0.45 13.76 8.04
CA PHE A 212 0.38 14.02 6.86
C PHE A 212 1.50 14.99 7.21
N ILE A 213 2.75 14.60 6.93
CA ILE A 213 3.93 15.43 7.12
C ILE A 213 4.41 16.04 5.80
N GLY A 214 4.29 15.28 4.71
CA GLY A 214 4.72 15.74 3.40
C GLY A 214 4.81 14.61 2.39
N ASP A 215 4.94 14.98 1.13
CA ASP A 215 5.22 14.01 0.07
C ASP A 215 6.64 13.45 0.22
N CYS A 216 6.84 12.18 -0.11
CA CYS A 216 8.17 11.70 -0.46
C CYS A 216 8.55 12.28 -1.83
N LYS A 217 8.84 13.58 -1.90
CA LYS A 217 9.54 14.14 -3.07
C LYS A 217 10.80 13.29 -3.25
N SER A 218 10.91 12.64 -4.40
CA SER A 218 12.05 11.77 -4.66
C SER A 218 13.33 12.57 -4.46
N LYS A 219 14.31 11.97 -3.78
CA LYS A 219 15.66 12.56 -3.61
C LYS A 219 16.22 13.15 -4.90
N TYR A 220 15.84 12.57 -6.03
CA TYR A 220 16.27 12.98 -7.36
C TYR A 220 15.15 13.73 -8.09
N SER A 221 15.49 14.91 -8.56
CA SER A 221 14.70 15.77 -9.44
C SER A 221 14.76 15.31 -10.89
N ASP A 222 13.98 15.97 -11.76
CA ASP A 222 14.07 15.79 -13.22
C ASP A 222 15.48 16.12 -13.73
N GLU A 223 16.09 17.17 -13.17
CA GLU A 223 17.43 17.63 -13.52
C GLU A 223 18.51 16.59 -13.17
N ASP A 224 18.30 15.79 -12.12
CA ASP A 224 19.21 14.69 -11.77
C ASP A 224 19.18 13.56 -12.80
N VAL A 225 18.01 13.22 -13.35
CA VAL A 225 17.89 12.21 -14.42
C VAL A 225 18.44 12.75 -15.74
N ILE A 226 18.21 14.03 -16.04
CA ILE A 226 18.79 14.70 -17.21
C ILE A 226 20.32 14.68 -17.13
N THR A 227 20.88 15.06 -15.98
CA THR A 227 22.32 15.01 -15.71
C THR A 227 22.86 13.59 -15.85
N LEU A 228 22.12 12.59 -15.38
CA LEU A 228 22.48 11.18 -15.52
C LEU A 228 22.55 10.74 -16.99
N ILE A 229 21.54 11.07 -17.80
CA ILE A 229 21.52 10.76 -19.25
C ILE A 229 22.73 11.40 -19.94
N GLY A 230 23.00 12.69 -19.65
CA GLY A 230 24.15 13.40 -20.19
C GLY A 230 25.48 12.72 -19.84
N LYS A 231 25.68 12.33 -18.57
CA LYS A 231 26.89 11.61 -18.13
C LYS A 231 27.08 10.28 -18.85
N VAL A 232 26.02 9.47 -18.98
CA VAL A 232 26.13 8.18 -19.67
C VAL A 232 26.44 8.37 -21.15
N CYS A 233 25.79 9.34 -21.81
CA CYS A 233 26.08 9.66 -23.21
C CYS A 233 27.53 10.12 -23.40
N GLN A 234 28.03 10.97 -22.51
CA GLN A 234 29.41 11.46 -22.53
C GLN A 234 30.43 10.33 -22.32
N GLU A 235 30.23 9.46 -21.32
CA GLU A 235 31.15 8.36 -21.01
C GLU A 235 31.15 7.26 -22.07
N THR A 236 30.01 7.02 -22.72
CA THR A 236 29.88 5.97 -23.76
C THR A 236 30.15 6.48 -25.18
N GLY A 237 30.27 7.79 -25.38
CA GLY A 237 30.38 8.42 -26.70
C GLY A 237 29.12 8.27 -27.57
N LYS A 238 27.98 7.88 -26.97
CA LYS A 238 26.71 7.68 -27.67
C LYS A 238 25.82 8.91 -27.52
N LYS A 239 24.98 9.17 -28.53
CA LYS A 239 23.97 10.24 -28.48
C LYS A 239 22.69 9.85 -27.73
N GLU A 240 22.53 8.57 -27.44
CA GLU A 240 21.35 7.99 -26.81
C GLU A 240 21.75 6.82 -25.90
N VAL A 241 20.92 6.57 -24.89
CA VAL A 241 21.13 5.51 -23.90
C VAL A 241 19.88 4.65 -23.78
N SER A 242 20.05 3.32 -23.68
CA SER A 242 18.91 2.43 -23.44
C SER A 242 18.41 2.60 -22.00
N ILE A 243 17.08 2.54 -21.78
CA ILE A 243 16.53 2.61 -20.40
C ILE A 243 17.17 1.54 -19.48
N PRO A 244 17.38 0.28 -19.91
CA PRO A 244 18.09 -0.72 -19.08
C PRO A 244 19.51 -0.30 -18.69
N ASP A 245 20.28 0.26 -19.62
CA ASP A 245 21.65 0.70 -19.34
C ASP A 245 21.67 1.91 -18.40
N LEU A 246 20.75 2.85 -18.57
CA LEU A 246 20.59 4.00 -17.69
C LEU A 246 20.26 3.57 -16.25
N ILE A 247 19.38 2.57 -16.09
CA ILE A 247 19.04 1.99 -14.78
C ILE A 247 20.26 1.30 -14.15
N ARG A 248 21.00 0.52 -14.94
CA ARG A 248 22.22 -0.15 -14.47
C ARG A 248 23.25 0.86 -13.99
N TYR A 249 23.50 1.88 -14.80
CA TYR A 249 24.44 2.95 -14.48
C TYR A 249 24.03 3.72 -13.21
N ALA A 250 22.75 4.09 -13.09
CA ALA A 250 22.22 4.73 -11.89
C ALA A 250 22.47 3.86 -10.64
N LYS A 251 22.24 2.55 -10.74
CA LYS A 251 22.45 1.63 -9.61
C LYS A 251 23.92 1.58 -9.17
N GLU A 252 24.86 1.55 -10.11
CA GLU A 252 26.30 1.53 -9.84
C GLU A 252 26.80 2.83 -9.19
N LYS A 253 26.22 3.97 -9.58
CA LYS A 253 26.63 5.30 -9.10
C LYS A 253 25.80 5.83 -7.94
N GLY A 254 24.89 5.03 -7.36
CA GLY A 254 24.02 5.47 -6.27
C GLY A 254 23.02 6.57 -6.68
N GLY A 255 22.52 6.51 -7.91
CA GLY A 255 21.57 7.42 -8.52
C GLY A 255 20.08 7.01 -8.40
N PRO A 256 19.20 7.61 -9.22
CA PRO A 256 17.76 7.36 -9.20
C PRO A 256 17.38 5.90 -9.44
N GLY A 257 16.31 5.43 -8.78
CA GLY A 257 15.76 4.09 -8.99
C GLY A 257 15.01 3.95 -10.32
N LYS A 258 14.80 2.70 -10.77
CA LYS A 258 14.14 2.34 -12.03
C LYS A 258 12.80 3.06 -12.26
N ASP A 259 11.93 3.07 -11.27
CA ASP A 259 10.59 3.65 -11.43
C ASP A 259 10.65 5.18 -11.56
N LYS A 260 11.60 5.81 -10.86
CA LYS A 260 11.82 7.26 -10.97
C LYS A 260 12.39 7.63 -12.34
N ILE A 261 13.36 6.88 -12.84
CA ILE A 261 13.90 7.07 -14.20
C ILE A 261 12.77 6.96 -15.22
N ARG A 262 11.94 5.91 -15.13
CA ARG A 262 10.81 5.72 -16.06
C ARG A 262 9.75 6.81 -15.96
N SER A 263 9.44 7.26 -14.75
CA SER A 263 8.48 8.34 -14.52
C SER A 263 8.98 9.64 -15.17
N ILE A 264 10.21 10.08 -14.88
CA ILE A 264 10.78 11.32 -15.43
C ILE A 264 10.94 11.23 -16.95
N VAL A 265 11.44 10.10 -17.48
CA VAL A 265 11.58 9.90 -18.93
C VAL A 265 10.22 10.05 -19.64
N LYS A 266 9.12 9.67 -18.99
CA LYS A 266 7.77 9.77 -19.56
C LYS A 266 7.18 11.18 -19.43
N SER A 267 7.49 11.92 -18.36
CA SER A 267 6.88 13.21 -18.06
C SER A 267 7.72 14.43 -18.47
N SER A 268 9.03 14.27 -18.70
CA SER A 268 9.94 15.39 -18.93
C SER A 268 9.95 15.84 -20.39
N ASP A 269 9.65 17.13 -20.61
CA ASP A 269 9.72 17.74 -21.93
C ASP A 269 11.14 17.86 -22.49
N LYS A 270 12.17 17.74 -21.65
CA LYS A 270 13.59 17.83 -22.02
C LYS A 270 14.17 16.49 -22.52
N ILE A 271 13.42 15.39 -22.36
CA ILE A 271 13.87 14.04 -22.73
C ILE A 271 13.06 13.58 -23.94
N GLU A 272 13.76 13.05 -24.94
CA GLU A 272 13.15 12.38 -26.08
C GLU A 272 13.25 10.87 -25.90
N CYS A 273 12.10 10.19 -25.90
CA CYS A 273 12.03 8.73 -25.87
C CYS A 273 11.96 8.21 -27.30
N LEU A 274 12.96 7.43 -27.69
CA LEU A 274 13.11 6.81 -29.00
C LEU A 274 12.66 5.35 -28.91
N THR A 275 12.00 4.86 -29.96
CA THR A 275 11.47 3.48 -30.01
C THR A 275 12.17 2.59 -31.05
N PRO A 276 13.44 2.18 -30.87
CA PRO A 276 14.02 1.15 -31.72
C PRO A 276 13.62 -0.25 -31.19
N GLY A 277 12.47 -0.76 -31.65
CA GLY A 277 12.04 -2.14 -31.38
C GLY A 277 11.58 -2.41 -29.93
N LYS A 278 11.96 -3.57 -29.35
CA LYS A 278 11.51 -3.98 -27.99
C LYS A 278 12.15 -3.17 -26.85
N THR A 279 13.26 -2.48 -27.11
CA THR A 279 14.01 -1.72 -26.09
C THR A 279 13.86 -0.23 -26.34
N HIS A 280 13.46 0.53 -25.32
CA HIS A 280 13.32 1.98 -25.42
C HIS A 280 14.66 2.66 -25.14
N PHE A 281 14.97 3.67 -25.94
CA PHE A 281 16.16 4.51 -25.82
C PHE A 281 15.75 5.94 -25.48
N VAL A 282 16.63 6.69 -24.82
CA VAL A 282 16.39 8.07 -24.43
C VAL A 282 17.59 8.94 -24.78
N ARG A 283 17.31 10.20 -25.14
CA ARG A 283 18.31 11.26 -25.29
C ARG A 283 17.77 12.59 -24.79
N LEU A 284 18.65 13.56 -24.58
CA LEU A 284 18.26 14.93 -24.28
C LEU A 284 17.83 15.62 -25.58
N LYS A 285 16.74 16.39 -25.55
CA LYS A 285 16.36 17.24 -26.68
C LYS A 285 17.39 18.35 -26.86
N GLU A 286 17.80 18.61 -28.09
CA GLU A 286 18.60 19.80 -28.41
C GLU A 286 17.71 21.04 -28.25
N GLU A 287 18.18 22.07 -27.54
CA GLU A 287 17.46 23.35 -27.49
C GLU A 287 17.41 23.93 -28.91
N PRO A 288 16.27 24.46 -29.37
CA PRO A 288 16.21 25.10 -30.67
C PRO A 288 17.17 26.29 -30.68
N VAL A 289 18.19 26.21 -31.54
CA VAL A 289 19.10 27.32 -31.79
C VAL A 289 18.26 28.47 -32.33
N SER A 290 18.04 29.50 -31.52
CA SER A 290 17.42 30.74 -31.96
C SER A 290 18.38 31.44 -32.91
N PHE A 291 18.07 31.40 -34.20
CA PHE A 291 18.73 32.26 -35.17
C PHE A 291 18.15 33.68 -34.98
N CYS A 292 18.92 34.54 -34.31
CA CYS A 292 18.74 35.99 -34.36
C CYS A 292 19.29 36.54 -35.68
#